data_AF-A0AB34J689-F1
#
_entry.id   AF-A0AB34J689-F1
#
_cell.length_a   1.000
_cell.length_b   1.000
_cell.length_c   1.000
_cell.angle_alpha   90.00
_cell.angle_beta   90.00
_cell.angle_gamma   90.00
#
_symmetry.space_group_name_H-M   'P 1'
#
loop_
_entity.id
_entity.type
_entity.pdbx_description
1 polymer ?
#
loop_
_entity_poly.entity_id
_entity_poly.type
_entity_poly.pdbx_seq_one_letter_code
_entity_poly.pdbx_strand_id
1 'polypeptide(L)'
;MSHVPLSKALSRLLRHAAEHDGVPISHDGWVAVADALRWASSRTRGAPCDEPTLRALVAADEKQRFALRVRADGVAEIRANQGHSMAAVSVELKELSAAEAPQLVVHGTYAAAWRRIREEGLHRMRRQHVHFARGLPGESGVISGMRSSCELLVWVDVRAAMGAGIRFFESSNGVVLTDGVDGVVPPQFFHSVVDRRTGEKLPLRGEGEAAGERAAAARAVRSGSLSVGCLKRGGGQPPLEGVADVRVDRQTPLGNPFPMRADGRDESLRDAVCDACEALMRAPLDANVDAIAAQYGLRVDQRFKKPGAAQALEDSLRALEARLRAGESLRLMCWCHPKRCHADGIVKVLRQRLGEPAPAALSDGAAESQGQLDQPEVKPAKSSGGRGRRVGRLQGTPY
;
A
#
# COMPACT_ATOMS: atom_id res chain seq x y z
N MET A 1 -32.36 3.82 16.28
CA MET A 1 -31.55 5.06 16.19
C MET A 1 -30.35 4.78 15.30
N SER A 2 -29.95 5.70 14.42
CA SER A 2 -28.83 5.44 13.51
C SER A 2 -27.50 5.56 14.27
N HIS A 3 -26.82 4.44 14.51
CA HIS A 3 -25.48 4.40 15.11
C HIS A 3 -24.36 4.91 14.16
N VAL A 4 -24.74 5.47 13.00
CA VAL A 4 -23.84 5.85 11.91
C VAL A 4 -22.79 6.90 12.33
N PRO A 5 -23.12 7.98 13.08
CA PRO A 5 -22.12 8.96 13.50
C PRO A 5 -21.02 8.36 14.38
N LEU A 6 -21.41 7.58 15.40
CA LEU A 6 -20.48 6.93 16.32
C LEU A 6 -19.63 5.87 15.59
N SER A 7 -20.24 5.05 14.73
CA SER A 7 -19.50 4.03 13.95
C SER A 7 -18.45 4.65 13.02
N LYS A 8 -18.76 5.79 12.37
CA LYS A 8 -17.80 6.53 11.55
C LYS A 8 -16.68 7.14 12.39
N ALA A 9 -17.02 7.72 13.55
CA ALA A 9 -16.04 8.27 14.48
C ALA A 9 -15.07 7.18 14.95
N LEU A 10 -15.58 6.05 15.47
CA LEU A 10 -14.78 4.92 15.92
C LEU A 10 -13.93 4.32 14.79
N SER A 11 -14.48 4.16 13.59
CA SER A 11 -13.71 3.69 12.43
C SER A 11 -12.54 4.63 12.11
N ARG A 12 -12.73 5.95 12.23
CA ARG A 12 -11.67 6.94 11.99
C ARG A 12 -10.60 6.86 13.08
N LEU A 13 -11.02 6.84 14.34
CA LEU A 13 -10.12 6.75 15.49
C LEU A 13 -9.23 5.50 15.39
N LEU A 14 -9.89 4.34 15.37
CA LEU A 14 -9.23 3.05 15.54
C LEU A 14 -8.36 2.65 14.33
N ARG A 15 -8.59 3.22 13.14
CA ARG A 15 -7.84 2.88 11.93
C ARG A 15 -6.80 3.90 11.51
N HIS A 16 -7.00 5.17 11.87
CA HIS A 16 -6.27 6.27 11.24
C HIS A 16 -5.78 7.35 12.19
N ALA A 17 -6.50 7.64 13.28
CA ALA A 17 -6.29 8.87 14.03
C ALA A 17 -5.77 8.69 15.46
N ALA A 18 -5.79 7.49 16.04
CA ALA A 18 -5.43 7.30 17.44
C ALA A 18 -4.02 7.81 17.79
N GLU A 19 -3.01 7.46 16.98
CA GLU A 19 -1.63 7.94 17.18
C GLU A 19 -1.53 9.46 17.08
N HIS A 20 -2.05 10.04 16.00
CA HIS A 20 -1.97 11.48 15.72
C HIS A 20 -2.74 12.32 16.75
N ASP A 21 -3.92 11.85 17.18
CA ASP A 21 -4.78 12.56 18.11
C ASP A 21 -4.44 12.27 19.58
N GLY A 22 -3.34 11.54 19.85
CA GLY A 22 -2.84 11.26 21.20
C GLY A 22 -3.74 10.34 22.02
N VAL A 23 -4.55 9.49 21.36
CA VAL A 23 -5.37 8.48 22.04
C VAL A 23 -4.54 7.21 22.21
N PRO A 24 -4.33 6.73 23.45
CA PRO A 24 -3.56 5.51 23.69
C PRO A 24 -4.16 4.32 22.93
N ILE A 25 -3.34 3.72 22.07
CA ILE A 25 -3.67 2.52 21.30
C ILE A 25 -2.55 1.50 21.46
N SER A 26 -2.90 0.26 21.74
CA SER A 26 -1.92 -0.82 21.82
C SER A 26 -1.38 -1.17 20.44
N HIS A 27 -0.24 -1.87 20.39
CA HIS A 27 0.27 -2.49 19.17
C HIS A 27 -0.80 -3.32 18.43
N ASP A 28 -1.61 -4.09 19.16
CA ASP A 28 -2.65 -4.93 18.54
C ASP A 28 -3.98 -4.19 18.26
N GLY A 29 -3.95 -2.85 18.29
CA GLY A 29 -5.04 -1.95 17.91
C GLY A 29 -6.11 -1.68 18.98
N TRP A 30 -5.91 -2.10 20.23
CA TRP A 30 -6.88 -1.92 21.31
C TRP A 30 -6.80 -0.52 21.93
N VAL A 31 -7.97 0.08 22.13
CA VAL A 31 -8.18 1.36 22.82
C VAL A 31 -9.18 1.15 23.94
N ALA A 32 -8.96 1.77 25.10
CA ALA A 32 -9.95 1.72 26.18
C ALA A 32 -11.27 2.36 25.72
N VAL A 33 -12.41 1.71 26.01
CA VAL A 33 -13.73 2.18 25.59
C VAL A 33 -13.99 3.61 26.08
N ALA A 34 -13.57 3.93 27.29
CA ALA A 34 -13.70 5.27 27.86
C ALA A 34 -12.95 6.33 27.04
N ASP A 35 -11.73 6.05 26.59
CA ASP A 35 -10.95 6.95 25.72
C ASP A 35 -11.61 7.12 24.35
N ALA A 36 -12.05 6.01 23.76
CA ALA A 36 -12.71 6.03 22.46
C ALA A 36 -14.01 6.86 22.47
N LEU A 37 -14.82 6.72 23.52
CA LEU A 37 -16.05 7.48 23.71
C LEU A 37 -15.78 8.97 23.97
N ARG A 38 -14.79 9.29 24.81
CA ARG A 38 -14.37 10.69 25.04
C ARG A 38 -13.90 11.36 23.76
N TRP A 39 -13.12 10.66 22.95
CA TRP A 39 -12.67 11.18 21.66
C TRP A 39 -13.86 11.35 20.69
N ALA A 40 -14.76 10.38 20.64
CA ALA A 40 -15.89 10.38 19.73
C ALA A 40 -16.94 11.46 20.06
N SER A 41 -17.20 11.74 21.33
CA SER A 41 -18.26 12.66 21.77
C SER A 41 -18.11 14.08 21.20
N SER A 42 -16.86 14.57 21.05
CA SER A 42 -16.57 15.87 20.44
C SER A 42 -16.70 15.89 18.91
N ARG A 43 -16.93 14.72 18.28
CA ARG A 43 -16.87 14.53 16.82
C ARG A 43 -18.18 13.98 16.23
N THR A 44 -19.19 13.69 17.05
CA THR A 44 -20.48 13.13 16.61
C THR A 44 -21.64 14.13 16.62
N ARG A 45 -21.37 15.44 16.81
CA ARG A 45 -22.37 16.53 16.77
C ARG A 45 -23.58 16.28 17.68
N GLY A 46 -23.34 15.80 18.90
CA GLY A 46 -24.38 15.56 19.91
C GLY A 46 -25.10 14.21 19.79
N ALA A 47 -24.67 13.31 18.90
CA ALA A 47 -25.21 11.95 18.89
C ALA A 47 -24.79 11.18 20.15
N PRO A 48 -25.63 10.24 20.66
CA PRO A 48 -25.30 9.45 21.84
C PRO A 48 -23.95 8.75 21.71
N CYS A 49 -23.08 8.96 22.69
CA CYS A 49 -21.72 8.41 22.78
C CYS A 49 -21.47 7.86 24.18
N ASP A 50 -22.26 6.87 24.56
CA ASP A 50 -22.11 6.11 25.81
C ASP A 50 -21.80 4.64 25.53
N GLU A 51 -21.40 3.92 26.58
CA GLU A 51 -21.02 2.52 26.47
C GLU A 51 -22.17 1.60 26.04
N PRO A 52 -23.41 1.73 26.56
CA PRO A 52 -24.55 0.96 26.04
C PRO A 52 -24.76 1.17 24.53
N THR A 53 -24.66 2.40 24.04
CA THR A 53 -24.79 2.72 22.61
C THR A 53 -23.67 2.08 21.80
N LEU A 54 -22.44 2.10 22.30
CA LEU A 54 -21.30 1.47 21.65
C LEU A 54 -21.43 -0.05 21.61
N ARG A 55 -21.84 -0.69 22.71
CA ARG A 55 -22.09 -2.14 22.76
C ARG A 55 -23.20 -2.55 21.79
N ALA A 56 -24.30 -1.79 21.75
CA ALA A 56 -25.37 -2.01 20.78
C ALA A 56 -24.89 -1.83 19.33
N LEU A 57 -24.06 -0.82 19.05
CA LEU A 57 -23.43 -0.61 17.74
C LEU A 57 -22.57 -1.81 17.33
N VAL A 58 -21.72 -2.31 18.23
CA VAL A 58 -20.84 -3.47 17.94
C VAL A 58 -21.68 -4.73 17.72
N ALA A 59 -22.72 -4.95 18.53
CA ALA A 59 -23.63 -6.08 18.38
C ALA A 59 -24.43 -6.05 17.07
N ALA A 60 -24.83 -4.86 16.61
CA ALA A 60 -25.57 -4.65 15.36
C ALA A 60 -24.65 -4.52 14.13
N ASP A 61 -23.32 -4.62 14.29
CA ASP A 61 -22.38 -4.46 13.19
C ASP A 61 -22.30 -5.74 12.35
N GLU A 62 -23.18 -5.86 11.36
CA GLU A 62 -23.18 -6.96 10.37
C GLU A 62 -21.82 -7.13 9.67
N LYS A 63 -21.01 -6.07 9.59
CA LYS A 63 -19.69 -6.13 8.96
C LYS A 63 -18.57 -6.52 9.93
N GLN A 64 -18.89 -6.69 11.21
CA GLN A 64 -17.95 -7.03 12.29
C GLN A 64 -16.67 -6.19 12.20
N ARG A 65 -16.79 -4.86 12.10
CA ARG A 65 -15.67 -3.93 11.98
C ARG A 65 -14.92 -3.80 13.29
N PHE A 66 -15.60 -4.03 14.40
CA PHE A 66 -15.09 -3.82 15.74
C PHE A 66 -15.10 -5.11 16.55
N ALA A 67 -14.14 -5.23 17.45
CA ALA A 67 -14.15 -6.24 18.50
C ALA A 67 -14.13 -5.55 19.86
N LEU A 68 -14.83 -6.15 20.83
CA LEU A 68 -14.84 -5.75 22.22
C LEU A 68 -14.21 -6.83 23.07
N ARG A 69 -13.42 -6.44 24.07
CA ARG A 69 -12.95 -7.32 25.14
C ARG A 69 -12.98 -6.61 26.47
N VAL A 70 -12.91 -7.40 27.54
CA VAL A 70 -12.65 -6.90 28.89
C VAL A 70 -11.30 -7.48 29.31
N ARG A 71 -10.36 -6.63 29.69
CA ARG A 71 -9.06 -7.06 30.22
C ARG A 71 -9.22 -7.71 31.59
N ALA A 72 -8.17 -8.41 32.04
CA ALA A 72 -8.14 -9.02 33.37
C ALA A 72 -8.35 -8.00 34.52
N ASP A 73 -8.00 -6.73 34.30
CA ASP A 73 -8.21 -5.63 35.26
C ASP A 73 -9.61 -5.00 35.18
N GLY A 74 -10.52 -5.55 34.38
CA GLY A 74 -11.90 -5.08 34.24
C GLY A 74 -12.09 -3.93 33.24
N VAL A 75 -11.02 -3.43 32.62
CA VAL A 75 -11.14 -2.35 31.63
C VAL A 75 -11.68 -2.88 30.30
N ALA A 76 -12.79 -2.30 29.84
CA ALA A 76 -13.34 -2.59 28.52
C ALA A 76 -12.51 -1.92 27.42
N GLU A 77 -12.17 -2.67 26.38
CA GLU A 77 -11.40 -2.20 25.23
C GLU A 77 -12.11 -2.51 23.92
N ILE A 78 -11.90 -1.64 22.93
CA ILE A 78 -12.39 -1.77 21.56
C ILE A 78 -11.22 -1.68 20.57
N ARG A 79 -11.28 -2.47 19.50
CA ARG A 79 -10.38 -2.31 18.34
C ARG A 79 -11.14 -2.41 17.02
N ALA A 80 -10.52 -1.97 15.94
CA ALA A 80 -10.96 -2.34 14.61
C ALA A 80 -10.33 -3.69 14.20
N ASN A 81 -11.08 -4.53 13.50
CA ASN A 81 -10.60 -5.85 13.06
C ASN A 81 -9.70 -5.78 11.81
N GLN A 82 -9.85 -4.73 11.00
CA GLN A 82 -9.07 -4.50 9.77
C GLN A 82 -9.11 -3.03 9.33
N GLY A 83 -8.27 -2.69 8.34
CA GLY A 83 -8.29 -1.39 7.65
C GLY A 83 -7.39 -0.32 8.25
N HIS A 84 -6.40 -0.70 9.06
CA HIS A 84 -5.43 0.21 9.68
C HIS A 84 -4.52 0.88 8.65
N SER A 85 -4.17 2.13 8.91
CA SER A 85 -3.12 2.88 8.21
C SER A 85 -2.00 3.38 9.13
N MET A 86 -2.15 3.18 10.43
CA MET A 86 -1.19 3.60 11.46
C MET A 86 -0.02 2.61 11.49
N ALA A 87 1.21 3.10 11.59
CA ALA A 87 2.40 2.25 11.45
C ALA A 87 2.67 1.41 12.71
N ALA A 88 2.32 1.91 13.92
CA ALA A 88 2.58 1.20 15.16
C ALA A 88 1.47 0.18 15.51
N VAL A 89 0.41 0.10 14.71
CA VAL A 89 -0.67 -0.88 14.87
C VAL A 89 -0.48 -2.05 13.91
N SER A 90 -0.26 -3.24 14.46
CA SER A 90 -0.25 -4.49 13.73
C SER A 90 -1.24 -5.45 14.36
N VAL A 91 -2.33 -5.74 13.65
CA VAL A 91 -3.32 -6.71 14.10
C VAL A 91 -2.92 -8.07 13.59
N GLU A 92 -3.05 -9.08 14.44
CA GLU A 92 -2.79 -10.47 14.08
C GLU A 92 -3.67 -10.91 12.89
N LEU A 93 -3.02 -11.30 11.81
CA LEU A 93 -3.65 -11.86 10.62
C LEU A 93 -3.18 -13.31 10.45
N LYS A 94 -4.12 -14.21 10.16
CA LYS A 94 -3.78 -15.61 9.87
C LYS A 94 -3.26 -15.69 8.43
N GLU A 95 -2.01 -16.11 8.24
CA GLU A 95 -1.51 -16.42 6.90
C GLU A 95 -2.26 -17.62 6.34
N LEU A 96 -2.75 -17.49 5.10
CA LEU A 96 -3.52 -18.54 4.43
C LEU A 96 -2.57 -19.47 3.67
N SER A 97 -2.74 -20.78 3.84
CA SER A 97 -2.14 -21.76 2.94
C SER A 97 -2.92 -21.85 1.62
N ALA A 98 -2.28 -22.38 0.56
CA ALA A 98 -2.95 -22.57 -0.73
C ALA A 98 -4.16 -23.52 -0.66
N ALA A 99 -4.25 -24.37 0.36
CA ALA A 99 -5.38 -25.25 0.61
C ALA A 99 -6.56 -24.53 1.27
N GLU A 100 -6.29 -23.55 2.15
CA GLU A 100 -7.30 -22.78 2.87
C GLU A 100 -7.78 -21.53 2.11
N ALA A 101 -6.92 -21.00 1.24
CA ALA A 101 -7.21 -19.80 0.47
C ALA A 101 -8.38 -20.04 -0.52
N PRO A 102 -9.35 -19.10 -0.61
CA PRO A 102 -10.35 -19.15 -1.66
C PRO A 102 -9.68 -19.04 -3.03
N GLN A 103 -10.22 -19.72 -4.05
CA GLN A 103 -9.66 -19.64 -5.40
C GLN A 103 -9.75 -18.22 -5.97
N LEU A 104 -10.90 -17.59 -5.79
CA LEU A 104 -11.18 -16.23 -6.23
C LEU A 104 -11.58 -15.36 -5.05
N VAL A 105 -11.18 -14.10 -5.12
CA VAL A 105 -11.65 -13.06 -4.21
C VAL A 105 -12.06 -11.82 -4.99
N VAL A 106 -12.92 -10.99 -4.41
CA VAL A 106 -13.48 -9.83 -5.11
C VAL A 106 -13.13 -8.52 -4.43
N HIS A 107 -12.73 -7.55 -5.25
CA HIS A 107 -12.55 -6.16 -4.87
C HIS A 107 -13.57 -5.28 -5.57
N GLY A 108 -14.34 -4.50 -4.82
CA GLY A 108 -15.28 -3.54 -5.40
C GLY A 108 -14.62 -2.17 -5.57
N THR A 109 -14.73 -1.61 -6.76
CA THR A 109 -14.18 -0.29 -7.12
C THR A 109 -15.20 0.54 -7.91
N TYR A 110 -14.79 1.75 -8.32
CA TYR A 110 -15.59 2.67 -9.12
C TYR A 110 -15.09 2.69 -10.57
N ALA A 111 -15.97 2.96 -11.53
CA ALA A 111 -15.63 2.95 -12.95
C ALA A 111 -14.51 3.94 -13.29
N ALA A 112 -14.49 5.10 -12.62
CA ALA A 112 -13.44 6.11 -12.79
C ALA A 112 -12.04 5.61 -12.41
N ALA A 113 -11.93 4.62 -11.52
CA ALA A 113 -10.64 4.03 -11.13
C ALA A 113 -10.19 2.92 -12.09
N TRP A 114 -11.05 2.45 -12.99
CA TRP A 114 -10.80 1.26 -13.80
C TRP A 114 -9.56 1.38 -14.67
N ARG A 115 -9.40 2.50 -15.40
CA ARG A 115 -8.25 2.70 -16.28
C ARG A 115 -6.93 2.46 -15.54
N ARG A 116 -6.79 3.09 -14.37
CA ARG A 116 -5.61 2.94 -13.52
C ARG A 116 -5.47 1.51 -13.00
N ILE A 117 -6.55 0.90 -12.53
CA ILE A 117 -6.52 -0.47 -12.00
C ILE A 117 -6.14 -1.49 -13.09
N ARG A 118 -6.61 -1.30 -14.33
CA ARG A 118 -6.28 -2.13 -15.50
C ARG A 118 -4.81 -2.04 -15.87
N GLU A 119 -4.21 -0.86 -15.74
CA GLU A 119 -2.81 -0.59 -16.12
C GLU A 119 -1.83 -0.96 -14.99
N GLU A 120 -2.10 -0.51 -13.76
CA GLU A 120 -1.18 -0.56 -12.62
C GLU A 120 -1.48 -1.68 -11.63
N GLY A 121 -2.74 -2.14 -11.55
CA GLY A 121 -3.19 -3.14 -10.57
C GLY A 121 -3.99 -2.56 -9.41
N LEU A 122 -4.30 -3.41 -8.42
CA LEU A 122 -5.00 -2.99 -7.20
C LEU A 122 -4.00 -2.58 -6.12
N HIS A 123 -3.94 -1.29 -5.80
CA HIS A 123 -3.06 -0.75 -4.77
C HIS A 123 -3.69 -0.81 -3.38
N ARG A 124 -2.87 -1.01 -2.34
CA ARG A 124 -3.27 -0.86 -0.92
C ARG A 124 -3.62 0.58 -0.55
N MET A 125 -3.24 1.54 -1.38
CA MET A 125 -3.38 2.98 -1.16
C MET A 125 -2.72 3.36 0.18
N ARG A 126 -3.41 4.13 1.03
CA ARG A 126 -2.91 4.52 2.36
C ARG A 126 -3.03 3.41 3.42
N ARG A 127 -3.58 2.23 3.09
CA ARG A 127 -3.75 1.12 4.05
C ARG A 127 -2.52 0.22 4.05
N GLN A 128 -2.41 -0.64 5.07
CA GLN A 128 -1.35 -1.64 5.16
C GLN A 128 -1.47 -2.76 4.11
N HIS A 129 -2.69 -3.14 3.73
CA HIS A 129 -2.95 -4.25 2.80
C HIS A 129 -3.99 -3.90 1.73
N VAL A 130 -3.97 -4.62 0.61
CA VAL A 130 -5.12 -4.70 -0.32
C VAL A 130 -6.17 -5.60 0.32
N HIS A 131 -7.44 -5.20 0.27
CA HIS A 131 -8.53 -5.91 0.94
C HIS A 131 -9.49 -6.50 -0.08
N PHE A 132 -9.93 -7.74 0.17
CA PHE A 132 -10.87 -8.46 -0.65
C PHE A 132 -11.98 -9.09 0.18
N ALA A 133 -13.15 -9.23 -0.43
CA ALA A 133 -14.20 -10.09 0.11
C ALA A 133 -14.08 -11.50 -0.49
N ARG A 134 -14.49 -12.52 0.26
CA ARG A 134 -14.55 -13.91 -0.21
C ARG A 134 -15.66 -14.14 -1.25
N GLY A 135 -16.62 -13.21 -1.35
CA GLY A 135 -17.75 -13.27 -2.27
C GLY A 135 -18.48 -11.94 -2.35
N LEU A 136 -19.63 -11.92 -3.01
CA LEU A 136 -20.43 -10.70 -3.17
C LEU A 136 -21.17 -10.31 -1.88
N PRO A 137 -21.47 -9.01 -1.68
CA PRO A 137 -22.31 -8.58 -0.56
C PRO A 137 -23.67 -9.29 -0.59
N GLY A 138 -24.06 -9.93 0.51
CA GLY A 138 -25.35 -10.63 0.64
C GLY A 138 -25.28 -12.14 0.42
N GLU A 139 -24.14 -12.68 -0.02
CA GLU A 139 -23.92 -14.13 0.00
C GLU A 139 -23.81 -14.65 1.44
N SER A 140 -24.36 -15.84 1.69
CA SER A 140 -24.36 -16.46 3.01
C SER A 140 -22.93 -16.66 3.52
N GLY A 141 -22.64 -16.16 4.72
CA GLY A 141 -21.33 -16.28 5.36
C GLY A 141 -20.26 -15.31 4.82
N VAL A 142 -20.60 -14.38 3.92
CA VAL A 142 -19.64 -13.41 3.37
C VAL A 142 -19.74 -12.05 4.06
N ILE A 143 -18.70 -11.70 4.82
CA ILE A 143 -18.55 -10.36 5.40
C ILE A 143 -17.83 -9.45 4.39
N SER A 144 -18.61 -8.67 3.63
CA SER A 144 -18.07 -7.78 2.60
C SER A 144 -17.88 -6.34 3.10
N GLY A 145 -16.61 -5.93 3.20
CA GLY A 145 -16.22 -4.52 3.41
C GLY A 145 -16.52 -3.61 2.22
N MET A 146 -16.95 -4.18 1.10
CA MET A 146 -17.27 -3.48 -0.13
C MET A 146 -18.36 -2.42 0.09
N ARG A 147 -18.21 -1.28 -0.57
CA ARG A 147 -19.24 -0.22 -0.54
C ARG A 147 -20.40 -0.66 -1.42
N SER A 148 -21.63 -0.45 -0.95
CA SER A 148 -22.83 -0.72 -1.74
C SER A 148 -22.93 0.15 -2.99
N SER A 149 -22.18 1.24 -3.05
CA SER A 149 -22.08 2.15 -4.19
C SER A 149 -20.96 1.79 -5.19
N CYS A 150 -20.23 0.68 -4.99
CA CYS A 150 -19.23 0.27 -5.98
C CYS A 150 -19.93 -0.12 -7.29
N GLU A 151 -19.23 0.15 -8.39
CA GLU A 151 -19.74 0.00 -9.76
C GLU A 151 -19.09 -1.20 -10.45
N LEU A 152 -17.82 -1.49 -10.15
CA LEU A 152 -17.08 -2.60 -10.75
C LEU A 152 -16.65 -3.61 -9.70
N LEU A 153 -16.66 -4.88 -10.11
CA LEU A 153 -16.21 -6.04 -9.35
C LEU A 153 -14.96 -6.61 -10.02
N VAL A 154 -13.81 -6.46 -9.37
CA VAL A 154 -12.54 -7.03 -9.84
C VAL A 154 -12.31 -8.36 -9.11
N TRP A 155 -12.43 -9.46 -9.83
CA TRP A 155 -12.13 -10.80 -9.33
C TRP A 155 -10.65 -11.10 -9.51
N VAL A 156 -10.00 -11.59 -8.46
CA VAL A 156 -8.58 -11.92 -8.42
C VAL A 156 -8.40 -13.41 -8.19
N ASP A 157 -7.52 -14.04 -8.99
CA ASP A 157 -7.08 -15.42 -8.81
C ASP A 157 -6.00 -15.49 -7.73
N VAL A 158 -6.41 -15.94 -6.55
CA VAL A 158 -5.53 -16.04 -5.38
C VAL A 158 -4.54 -17.19 -5.53
N ARG A 159 -4.95 -18.31 -6.13
CA ARG A 159 -4.04 -19.46 -6.29
C ARG A 159 -2.91 -19.11 -7.24
N ALA A 160 -3.21 -18.45 -8.35
CA ALA A 160 -2.20 -17.95 -9.28
C ALA A 160 -1.26 -16.94 -8.61
N ALA A 161 -1.81 -16.00 -7.84
CA ALA A 161 -1.02 -15.01 -7.11
C ALA A 161 -0.11 -15.66 -6.04
N MET A 162 -0.61 -16.63 -5.27
CA MET A 162 0.17 -17.39 -4.30
C MET A 162 1.25 -18.24 -4.95
N GLY A 163 0.96 -18.88 -6.10
CA GLY A 163 1.95 -19.60 -6.91
C GLY A 163 3.09 -18.69 -7.40
N ALA A 164 2.80 -17.41 -7.61
CA ALA A 164 3.78 -16.37 -7.92
C ALA A 164 4.47 -15.75 -6.68
N GLY A 165 4.23 -16.29 -5.48
CA GLY A 165 4.87 -15.86 -4.23
C GLY A 165 4.16 -14.72 -3.49
N ILE A 166 2.95 -14.32 -3.89
CA ILE A 166 2.18 -13.30 -3.18
C ILE A 166 1.49 -13.95 -1.96
N ARG A 167 1.78 -13.43 -0.76
CA ARG A 167 1.17 -13.93 0.48
C ARG A 167 -0.23 -13.37 0.66
N PHE A 168 -1.13 -14.20 1.17
CA PHE A 168 -2.48 -13.81 1.54
C PHE A 168 -2.72 -14.14 3.01
N PHE A 169 -3.55 -13.32 3.63
CA PHE A 169 -3.91 -13.41 5.03
C PHE A 169 -5.42 -13.30 5.20
N GLU A 170 -5.91 -13.73 6.35
CA GLU A 170 -7.30 -13.59 6.76
C GLU A 170 -7.37 -12.90 8.11
N SER A 171 -8.22 -11.89 8.22
CA SER A 171 -8.57 -11.26 9.49
C SER A 171 -9.55 -12.11 10.29
N SER A 172 -9.72 -11.81 11.57
CA SER A 172 -10.65 -12.51 12.46
C SER A 172 -12.11 -12.51 12.00
N ASN A 173 -12.49 -11.63 11.07
CA ASN A 173 -13.84 -11.53 10.50
C ASN A 173 -13.91 -12.03 9.03
N GLY A 174 -12.93 -12.81 8.57
CA GLY A 174 -12.96 -13.47 7.26
C GLY A 174 -12.69 -12.57 6.05
N VAL A 175 -12.15 -11.36 6.25
CA VAL A 175 -11.68 -10.51 5.15
C VAL A 175 -10.33 -11.03 4.70
N VAL A 176 -10.15 -11.19 3.38
CA VAL A 176 -8.89 -11.64 2.80
C VAL A 176 -8.03 -10.41 2.48
N LEU A 177 -6.75 -10.46 2.86
CA LEU A 177 -5.80 -9.37 2.73
C LEU A 177 -4.51 -9.85 2.07
N THR A 178 -3.82 -8.94 1.39
CA THR A 178 -2.46 -9.20 0.89
C THR A 178 -1.62 -7.93 0.95
N ASP A 179 -0.32 -8.12 1.20
CA ASP A 179 0.68 -7.08 1.00
C ASP A 179 0.84 -6.71 -0.49
N GLY A 180 0.46 -7.62 -1.39
CA GLY A 180 0.79 -7.55 -2.80
C GLY A 180 2.30 -7.62 -3.04
N VAL A 181 2.71 -7.22 -4.24
CA VAL A 181 4.09 -6.90 -4.58
C VAL A 181 4.23 -5.39 -4.46
N ASP A 182 5.02 -4.92 -3.49
CA ASP A 182 5.18 -3.48 -3.18
C ASP A 182 3.85 -2.73 -2.94
N GLY A 183 2.87 -3.40 -2.32
CA GLY A 183 1.56 -2.81 -2.05
C GLY A 183 0.56 -2.94 -3.19
N VAL A 184 0.86 -3.72 -4.24
CA VAL A 184 0.03 -3.84 -5.45
C VAL A 184 -0.29 -5.30 -5.74
N VAL A 185 -1.54 -5.59 -6.12
CA VAL A 185 -1.89 -6.84 -6.79
C VAL A 185 -1.90 -6.60 -8.29
N PRO A 186 -0.94 -7.18 -9.04
CA PRO A 186 -0.81 -6.93 -10.47
C PRO A 186 -2.02 -7.37 -11.31
N PRO A 187 -2.32 -6.68 -12.43
CA PRO A 187 -3.45 -7.02 -13.30
C PRO A 187 -3.42 -8.44 -13.87
N GLN A 188 -2.24 -9.07 -14.00
CA GLN A 188 -2.16 -10.44 -14.52
C GLN A 188 -2.86 -11.49 -13.63
N PHE A 189 -3.13 -11.14 -12.36
CA PHE A 189 -3.89 -11.99 -11.46
C PHE A 189 -5.39 -11.66 -11.45
N PHE A 190 -5.85 -10.72 -12.28
CA PHE A 190 -7.27 -10.46 -12.43
C PHE A 190 -7.88 -11.59 -13.25
N HIS A 191 -8.85 -12.29 -12.65
CA HIS A 191 -9.62 -13.32 -13.30
C HIS A 191 -10.70 -12.71 -14.21
N SER A 192 -11.40 -11.68 -13.73
CA SER A 192 -12.39 -10.94 -14.52
C SER A 192 -12.73 -9.60 -13.86
N VAL A 193 -13.21 -8.65 -14.67
CA VAL A 193 -13.82 -7.42 -14.16
C VAL A 193 -15.23 -7.30 -14.70
N VAL A 194 -16.19 -7.05 -13.82
CA VAL A 194 -17.61 -7.03 -14.15
C VAL A 194 -18.23 -5.72 -13.71
N ASP A 195 -18.96 -5.04 -14.60
CA ASP A 195 -19.87 -3.96 -14.22
C ASP A 195 -21.02 -4.55 -13.39
N ARG A 196 -21.14 -4.10 -12.15
CA ARG A 196 -22.09 -4.64 -11.18
C ARG A 196 -23.54 -4.41 -11.58
N ARG A 197 -23.84 -3.37 -12.37
CA ARG A 197 -25.19 -3.02 -12.79
C ARG A 197 -25.59 -3.76 -14.06
N THR A 198 -24.70 -3.82 -15.05
CA THR A 198 -25.02 -4.43 -16.36
C THR A 198 -24.64 -5.90 -16.44
N GLY A 199 -23.75 -6.37 -15.56
CA GLY A 199 -23.13 -7.70 -15.64
C GLY A 199 -22.10 -7.81 -16.77
N GLU A 200 -21.81 -6.71 -17.46
CA GLU A 200 -20.88 -6.69 -18.58
C GLU A 200 -19.44 -6.95 -18.11
N LYS A 201 -18.75 -7.85 -18.79
CA LYS A 201 -17.33 -8.08 -18.54
C LYS A 201 -16.49 -7.01 -19.24
N LEU A 202 -15.67 -6.32 -18.47
CA LEU A 202 -14.75 -5.33 -19.00
C LEU A 202 -13.47 -6.02 -19.49
N PRO A 203 -12.87 -5.52 -20.60
CA PRO A 203 -11.66 -6.10 -21.17
C PRO A 203 -10.48 -5.99 -20.21
N LEU A 204 -9.89 -7.13 -19.86
CA LEU A 204 -8.63 -7.17 -19.14
C LEU A 204 -7.49 -6.65 -20.03
N ARG A 205 -6.32 -6.38 -19.43
CA ARG A 205 -5.14 -5.94 -20.18
C ARG A 205 -4.77 -7.02 -21.21
N GLY A 206 -4.79 -6.68 -22.50
CA GLY A 206 -4.51 -7.60 -23.61
C GLY A 206 -5.72 -8.30 -24.24
N GLU A 207 -6.92 -8.15 -23.67
CA GLU A 207 -8.17 -8.64 -24.26
C GLU A 207 -8.96 -7.45 -24.84
N GLY A 208 -9.36 -7.50 -26.11
CA GLY A 208 -10.22 -6.48 -26.74
C GLY A 208 -9.55 -5.51 -27.74
N GLU A 209 -8.22 -5.51 -27.89
CA GLU A 209 -7.53 -4.76 -28.97
C GLU A 209 -7.37 -5.67 -30.19
N ALA A 210 -8.49 -5.93 -30.87
CA ALA A 210 -8.56 -6.73 -32.08
C ALA A 210 -9.03 -5.85 -33.25
N ALA A 211 -8.07 -5.33 -34.05
CA ALA A 211 -8.12 -5.30 -35.53
C ALA A 211 -7.07 -4.35 -36.16
N GLY A 212 -6.64 -3.27 -35.50
CA GLY A 212 -5.86 -2.21 -36.17
C GLY A 212 -4.33 -2.28 -36.05
N GLU A 213 -3.80 -2.63 -34.88
CA GLU A 213 -2.36 -2.43 -34.56
C GLU A 213 -1.53 -3.73 -34.55
N ARG A 214 -2.13 -4.85 -34.97
CA ARG A 214 -1.52 -6.20 -34.92
C ARG A 214 -0.40 -6.47 -35.92
N ALA A 215 -0.04 -5.52 -36.79
CA ALA A 215 1.09 -5.71 -37.71
C ALA A 215 2.45 -5.23 -37.14
N ALA A 216 2.48 -4.40 -36.09
CA ALA A 216 3.72 -3.83 -35.56
C ALA A 216 4.12 -4.37 -34.16
N ALA A 217 3.16 -4.74 -33.32
CA ALA A 217 3.42 -5.19 -31.94
C ALA A 217 3.60 -6.72 -31.77
N ALA A 218 3.41 -7.52 -32.84
CA ALA A 218 3.52 -8.98 -32.82
C ALA A 218 4.97 -9.53 -32.68
N ARG A 219 5.89 -8.75 -32.11
CA ARG A 219 7.29 -9.17 -31.88
C ARG A 219 7.79 -8.95 -30.44
N ALA A 220 6.92 -8.61 -29.49
CA ALA A 220 7.28 -8.59 -28.07
C ALA A 220 6.96 -9.96 -27.43
N VAL A 221 7.98 -10.81 -27.39
CA VAL A 221 8.03 -12.05 -26.61
C VAL A 221 7.64 -11.72 -25.17
N ARG A 222 6.75 -12.51 -24.54
CA ARG A 222 6.44 -12.39 -23.11
C ARG A 222 7.76 -12.55 -22.34
N SER A 223 8.27 -11.46 -21.76
CA SER A 223 9.43 -11.55 -20.88
C SER A 223 9.09 -12.43 -19.67
N GLY A 224 10.05 -13.23 -19.22
CA GLY A 224 9.89 -14.02 -18.00
C GLY A 224 9.75 -13.12 -16.77
N SER A 225 9.23 -13.68 -15.67
CA SER A 225 8.96 -12.89 -14.45
C SER A 225 10.23 -12.57 -13.67
N LEU A 226 10.25 -11.46 -12.93
CA LEU A 226 11.39 -11.04 -12.12
C LEU A 226 10.96 -10.72 -10.69
N SER A 227 11.61 -11.36 -9.72
CA SER A 227 11.34 -11.22 -8.27
C SER A 227 12.63 -11.10 -7.46
N VAL A 228 12.52 -10.77 -6.17
CA VAL A 228 13.66 -10.69 -5.24
C VAL A 228 13.46 -11.70 -4.11
N GLY A 229 14.53 -12.39 -3.73
CA GLY A 229 14.55 -13.37 -2.63
C GLY A 229 15.68 -13.11 -1.64
N CYS A 230 15.63 -13.81 -0.51
CA CYS A 230 16.56 -13.66 0.61
C CYS A 230 17.59 -14.81 0.66
N LEU A 231 18.87 -14.46 0.71
CA LEU A 231 19.95 -15.38 1.06
C LEU A 231 20.02 -15.58 2.58
N LYS A 232 20.19 -16.83 3.04
CA LYS A 232 20.33 -17.18 4.46
C LYS A 232 21.57 -18.06 4.67
N ARG A 233 22.23 -17.91 5.84
CA ARG A 233 23.32 -18.82 6.25
C ARG A 233 22.69 -20.13 6.72
N GLY A 234 23.08 -21.26 6.13
CA GLY A 234 22.60 -22.60 6.53
C GLY A 234 21.49 -23.21 5.66
N GLY A 235 21.18 -22.61 4.51
CA GLY A 235 20.15 -23.11 3.57
C GLY A 235 19.24 -21.97 3.14
N GLY A 236 19.30 -21.60 1.87
CA GLY A 236 18.46 -20.53 1.30
C GLY A 236 16.98 -20.89 1.30
N GLN A 237 16.12 -19.94 0.89
CA GLN A 237 14.75 -20.30 0.53
C GLN A 237 14.77 -21.44 -0.49
N PRO A 238 13.84 -22.41 -0.42
CA PRO A 238 13.81 -23.48 -1.40
C PRO A 238 13.73 -22.90 -2.83
N PRO A 239 14.39 -23.55 -3.81
CA PRO A 239 14.22 -23.19 -5.22
C PRO A 239 12.73 -23.19 -5.57
N LEU A 240 12.29 -22.19 -6.32
CA LEU A 240 10.93 -22.16 -6.85
C LEU A 240 10.92 -22.91 -8.18
N GLU A 241 9.95 -23.80 -8.36
CA GLU A 241 9.81 -24.54 -9.60
C GLU A 241 9.57 -23.57 -10.78
N GLY A 242 10.33 -23.73 -11.86
CA GLY A 242 10.26 -22.84 -13.03
C GLY A 242 10.86 -21.44 -12.84
N VAL A 243 11.53 -21.15 -11.71
CA VAL A 243 12.18 -19.85 -11.47
C VAL A 243 13.66 -20.06 -11.10
N ALA A 244 14.55 -19.40 -11.83
CA ALA A 244 15.99 -19.52 -11.61
C ALA A 244 16.49 -18.49 -10.59
N ASP A 245 17.17 -18.97 -9.55
CA ASP A 245 17.82 -18.12 -8.56
C ASP A 245 19.11 -17.51 -9.10
N VAL A 246 19.23 -16.19 -9.00
CA VAL A 246 20.40 -15.42 -9.42
C VAL A 246 20.96 -14.68 -8.22
N ARG A 247 22.17 -15.03 -7.81
CA ARG A 247 22.84 -14.34 -6.72
C ARG A 247 23.25 -12.93 -7.15
N VAL A 248 22.91 -11.92 -6.34
CA VAL A 248 23.24 -10.52 -6.63
C VAL A 248 23.99 -9.83 -5.48
N ASP A 249 24.65 -10.59 -4.60
CA ASP A 249 25.41 -10.00 -3.49
C ASP A 249 26.79 -9.46 -3.92
N ARG A 250 27.55 -8.90 -2.97
CA ARG A 250 28.89 -8.30 -3.18
C ARG A 250 29.98 -9.28 -3.62
N GLN A 251 29.67 -10.55 -3.84
CA GLN A 251 30.57 -11.51 -4.48
C GLN A 251 30.34 -11.60 -5.99
N THR A 252 29.36 -10.87 -6.51
CA THR A 252 28.99 -10.83 -7.93
C THR A 252 29.15 -9.42 -8.49
N PRO A 253 29.28 -9.25 -9.82
CA PRO A 253 29.26 -7.92 -10.45
C PRO A 253 27.98 -7.13 -10.18
N LEU A 254 26.86 -7.81 -9.88
CA LEU A 254 25.56 -7.22 -9.54
C LEU A 254 25.46 -6.77 -8.08
N GLY A 255 26.51 -6.97 -7.28
CA GLY A 255 26.53 -6.56 -5.87
C GLY A 255 26.56 -5.05 -5.69
N ASN A 256 25.94 -4.56 -4.61
CA ASN A 256 26.01 -3.15 -4.26
C ASN A 256 27.45 -2.72 -3.91
N PRO A 257 28.09 -1.82 -4.69
CA PRO A 257 29.47 -1.40 -4.47
C PRO A 257 29.61 -0.44 -3.28
N PHE A 258 28.52 0.08 -2.74
CA PHE A 258 28.51 1.02 -1.62
C PHE A 258 28.23 0.26 -0.30
N PRO A 259 29.19 0.20 0.64
CA PRO A 259 29.00 -0.41 1.94
C PRO A 259 28.33 0.56 2.93
N MET A 260 27.46 0.03 3.80
CA MET A 260 26.86 0.78 4.92
C MET A 260 27.90 0.94 6.05
N ARG A 261 28.89 1.83 5.86
CA ARG A 261 30.12 1.96 6.67
C ARG A 261 31.06 0.74 6.61
N ALA A 262 32.12 0.77 7.43
CA ALA A 262 33.18 -0.24 7.43
C ALA A 262 32.71 -1.63 7.91
N ASP A 263 31.75 -1.68 8.82
CA ASP A 263 31.17 -2.92 9.35
C ASP A 263 29.97 -3.42 8.54
N GLY A 264 29.41 -2.58 7.66
CA GLY A 264 28.30 -2.90 6.79
C GLY A 264 26.95 -2.98 7.51
N ARG A 265 26.81 -2.40 8.71
CA ARG A 265 25.64 -2.57 9.58
C ARG A 265 24.87 -1.28 9.88
N ASP A 266 25.34 -0.12 9.42
CA ASP A 266 24.66 1.14 9.65
C ASP A 266 23.39 1.25 8.78
N GLU A 267 22.26 0.88 9.37
CA GLU A 267 20.94 0.87 8.72
C GLU A 267 20.48 2.26 8.25
N SER A 268 20.99 3.35 8.84
CA SER A 268 20.62 4.73 8.42
C SER A 268 21.08 5.05 7.00
N LEU A 269 22.09 4.36 6.49
CA LEU A 269 22.64 4.55 5.14
C LEU A 269 21.94 3.69 4.09
N ARG A 270 20.99 2.83 4.47
CA ARG A 270 20.35 1.85 3.57
C ARG A 270 19.78 2.50 2.32
N ASP A 271 19.09 3.62 2.50
CA ASP A 271 18.47 4.33 1.39
C ASP A 271 19.52 4.88 0.43
N ALA A 272 20.49 5.64 0.96
CA ALA A 272 21.59 6.21 0.19
C ALA A 272 22.38 5.16 -0.59
N VAL A 273 22.74 4.02 0.02
CA VAL A 273 23.49 2.96 -0.69
C VAL A 273 22.65 2.30 -1.77
N CYS A 274 21.33 2.17 -1.60
CA CYS A 274 20.45 1.59 -2.62
C CYS A 274 20.23 2.58 -3.77
N ASP A 275 20.00 3.85 -3.47
CA ASP A 275 19.84 4.92 -4.46
C ASP A 275 21.11 5.11 -5.30
N ALA A 276 22.29 5.17 -4.66
CA ALA A 276 23.57 5.26 -5.36
C ALA A 276 23.82 4.05 -6.28
N CYS A 277 23.43 2.84 -5.83
CA CYS A 277 23.56 1.63 -6.64
C CYS A 277 22.65 1.65 -7.87
N GLU A 278 21.41 2.11 -7.73
CA GLU A 278 20.50 2.30 -8.86
C GLU A 278 21.03 3.37 -9.83
N ALA A 279 21.57 4.48 -9.31
CA ALA A 279 22.19 5.53 -10.13
C ALA A 279 23.38 4.99 -10.94
N LEU A 280 24.25 4.17 -10.32
CA LEU A 280 25.38 3.53 -11.00
C LEU A 280 24.93 2.63 -12.16
N MET A 281 23.89 1.81 -11.98
CA MET A 281 23.39 0.92 -13.04
C MET A 281 22.77 1.67 -14.24
N ARG A 282 22.39 2.92 -14.03
CA ARG A 282 21.81 3.82 -15.06
C ARG A 282 22.86 4.71 -15.70
N ALA A 283 24.05 4.81 -15.10
CA ALA A 283 25.10 5.68 -15.57
C ALA A 283 25.77 5.11 -16.84
N PRO A 284 26.37 5.97 -17.68
CA PRO A 284 27.26 5.54 -18.77
C PRO A 284 28.38 4.62 -18.28
N LEU A 285 28.90 3.76 -19.17
CA LEU A 285 29.97 2.80 -18.84
C LEU A 285 31.28 3.46 -18.36
N ASP A 286 31.55 4.68 -18.80
CA ASP A 286 32.71 5.49 -18.43
C ASP A 286 32.46 6.36 -17.19
N ALA A 287 31.29 6.25 -16.56
CA ALA A 287 30.95 7.02 -15.37
C ALA A 287 31.91 6.69 -14.21
N ASN A 288 32.34 7.76 -13.52
CA ASN A 288 33.21 7.63 -12.36
C ASN A 288 32.41 7.20 -11.13
N VAL A 289 32.58 5.95 -10.71
CA VAL A 289 31.92 5.37 -9.53
C VAL A 289 32.22 6.14 -8.23
N ASP A 290 33.42 6.72 -8.09
CA ASP A 290 33.77 7.52 -6.92
C ASP A 290 33.02 8.88 -6.92
N ALA A 291 32.76 9.45 -8.10
CA ALA A 291 31.96 10.67 -8.21
C ALA A 291 30.49 10.41 -7.84
N ILE A 292 29.93 9.27 -8.25
CA ILE A 292 28.59 8.84 -7.83
C ILE A 292 28.58 8.62 -6.31
N ALA A 293 29.58 7.93 -5.74
CA ALA A 293 29.66 7.73 -4.30
C ALA A 293 29.64 9.05 -3.52
N ALA A 294 30.39 10.05 -3.99
CA ALA A 294 30.50 11.35 -3.36
C ALA A 294 29.16 12.11 -3.29
N GLN A 295 28.30 11.99 -4.31
CA GLN A 295 26.96 12.62 -4.33
C GLN A 295 26.07 12.14 -3.18
N TYR A 296 26.27 10.91 -2.71
CA TYR A 296 25.50 10.29 -1.64
C TYR A 296 26.25 10.27 -0.30
N GLY A 297 27.45 10.87 -0.22
CA GLY A 297 28.30 10.82 0.97
C GLY A 297 28.83 9.41 1.28
N LEU A 298 29.02 8.58 0.26
CA LEU A 298 29.40 7.18 0.37
C LEU A 298 30.84 6.94 -0.09
N ARG A 299 31.35 5.76 0.26
CA ARG A 299 32.61 5.22 -0.26
C ARG A 299 32.34 4.03 -1.18
N VAL A 300 33.28 3.70 -2.05
CA VAL A 300 33.20 2.52 -2.91
C VAL A 300 34.01 1.38 -2.30
N ASP A 301 33.46 0.16 -2.27
CA ASP A 301 34.17 -1.05 -1.89
C ASP A 301 35.24 -1.40 -2.93
N GLN A 302 36.45 -1.73 -2.46
CA GLN A 302 37.63 -1.97 -3.30
C GLN A 302 37.42 -3.07 -4.35
N ARG A 303 36.51 -4.02 -4.11
CA ARG A 303 36.17 -5.09 -5.07
C ARG A 303 35.64 -4.53 -6.39
N PHE A 304 35.02 -3.36 -6.36
CA PHE A 304 34.36 -2.72 -7.49
C PHE A 304 35.22 -1.61 -8.14
N LYS A 305 36.44 -1.39 -7.64
CA LYS A 305 37.40 -0.44 -8.23
C LYS A 305 38.33 -1.05 -9.29
N LYS A 306 38.17 -2.35 -9.58
CA LYS A 306 39.03 -3.06 -10.54
C LYS A 306 38.73 -2.57 -11.97
N PRO A 307 39.75 -2.52 -12.84
CA PRO A 307 39.54 -2.28 -14.27
C PRO A 307 38.49 -3.25 -14.83
N GLY A 308 37.52 -2.74 -15.58
CA GLY A 308 36.44 -3.54 -16.16
C GLY A 308 35.26 -3.86 -15.23
N ALA A 309 35.24 -3.38 -13.98
CA ALA A 309 34.10 -3.63 -13.07
C ALA A 309 32.77 -3.08 -13.62
N ALA A 310 32.79 -1.90 -14.24
CA ALA A 310 31.61 -1.33 -14.90
C ALA A 310 31.14 -2.18 -16.09
N GLN A 311 32.08 -2.69 -16.90
CA GLN A 311 31.76 -3.59 -18.00
C GLN A 311 31.16 -4.91 -17.50
N ALA A 312 31.72 -5.50 -16.44
CA ALA A 312 31.20 -6.73 -15.85
C ALA A 312 29.78 -6.58 -15.27
N LEU A 313 29.47 -5.41 -14.69
CA LEU A 313 28.11 -5.07 -14.26
C LEU A 313 27.16 -5.00 -15.47
N GLU A 314 27.54 -4.27 -16.51
CA GLU A 314 26.73 -4.13 -17.74
C GLU A 314 26.50 -5.47 -18.44
N ASP A 315 27.54 -6.30 -18.57
CA ASP A 315 27.43 -7.64 -19.16
C ASP A 315 26.50 -8.54 -18.35
N SER A 316 26.55 -8.43 -17.01
CA SER A 316 25.64 -9.17 -16.13
C SER A 316 24.19 -8.71 -16.30
N LEU A 317 23.94 -7.40 -16.40
CA LEU A 317 22.60 -6.86 -16.66
C LEU A 317 22.08 -7.31 -18.03
N ARG A 318 22.89 -7.28 -19.08
CA ARG A 318 22.54 -7.78 -20.42
C ARG A 318 22.24 -9.27 -20.43
N ALA A 319 23.00 -10.07 -19.67
CA ALA A 319 22.75 -11.51 -19.55
C ALA A 319 21.39 -11.79 -18.88
N LEU A 320 21.05 -11.07 -17.81
CA LEU A 320 19.72 -11.19 -17.18
C LEU A 320 18.61 -10.71 -18.10
N GLU A 321 18.80 -9.61 -18.80
CA GLU A 321 17.85 -9.10 -19.79
C GLU A 321 17.60 -10.13 -20.90
N ALA A 322 18.65 -10.75 -21.45
CA ALA A 322 18.51 -11.77 -22.49
C ALA A 322 17.73 -13.00 -22.01
N ARG A 323 17.97 -13.45 -20.78
CA ARG A 323 17.21 -14.55 -20.14
C ARG A 323 15.75 -14.20 -19.97
N LEU A 324 15.45 -12.99 -19.49
CA LEU A 324 14.08 -12.49 -19.35
C LEU A 324 13.41 -12.39 -20.72
N ARG A 325 14.08 -11.86 -21.76
CA ARG A 325 13.56 -11.81 -23.14
C ARG A 325 13.31 -13.20 -23.72
N ALA A 326 14.03 -14.22 -23.28
CA ALA A 326 13.81 -15.62 -23.65
C ALA A 326 12.64 -16.28 -22.89
N GLY A 327 11.97 -15.56 -21.98
CA GLY A 327 10.82 -16.05 -21.21
C GLY A 327 11.18 -16.69 -19.87
N GLU A 328 12.45 -16.67 -19.45
CA GLU A 328 12.90 -17.28 -18.20
C GLU A 328 12.51 -16.43 -16.99
N SER A 329 11.90 -17.04 -15.97
CA SER A 329 11.59 -16.37 -14.71
C SER A 329 12.79 -16.39 -13.77
N LEU A 330 13.16 -15.24 -13.21
CA LEU A 330 14.35 -15.06 -12.38
C LEU A 330 13.98 -14.55 -10.97
N ARG A 331 14.67 -15.07 -9.95
CA ARG A 331 14.61 -14.58 -8.57
C ARG A 331 15.98 -14.07 -8.13
N LEU A 332 16.11 -12.76 -7.91
CA LEU A 332 17.36 -12.12 -7.52
C LEU A 332 17.59 -12.30 -6.03
N MET A 333 18.62 -13.06 -5.66
CA MET A 333 18.91 -13.47 -4.29
C MET A 333 19.92 -12.52 -3.63
N CYS A 334 19.48 -11.83 -2.58
CA CYS A 334 20.28 -10.89 -1.79
C CYS A 334 20.13 -11.14 -0.29
N TRP A 335 21.14 -10.78 0.50
CA TRP A 335 21.10 -10.91 1.97
C TRP A 335 20.20 -9.88 2.66
N CYS A 336 19.91 -8.75 1.99
CA CYS A 336 19.21 -7.61 2.58
C CYS A 336 17.68 -7.72 2.55
N HIS A 337 17.13 -8.51 1.62
CA HIS A 337 15.69 -8.75 1.51
C HIS A 337 15.17 -9.44 2.80
N PRO A 338 14.00 -9.09 3.37
CA PRO A 338 12.91 -8.29 2.81
C PRO A 338 12.99 -6.77 3.07
N LYS A 339 14.03 -6.29 3.73
CA LYS A 339 14.26 -4.83 3.83
C LYS A 339 14.66 -4.29 2.44
N ARG A 340 14.50 -2.98 2.22
CA ARG A 340 14.96 -2.30 1.00
C ARG A 340 16.36 -2.76 0.60
N CYS A 341 16.53 -3.22 -0.64
CA CYS A 341 17.79 -3.75 -1.12
C CYS A 341 18.12 -3.28 -2.54
N HIS A 342 19.38 -3.41 -2.95
CA HIS A 342 19.80 -3.01 -4.30
C HIS A 342 19.24 -3.93 -5.39
N ALA A 343 18.82 -5.15 -5.03
CA ALA A 343 18.17 -6.05 -5.98
C ALA A 343 16.87 -5.45 -6.52
N ASP A 344 16.15 -4.67 -5.70
CA ASP A 344 14.97 -3.90 -6.14
C ASP A 344 15.35 -2.88 -7.23
N GLY A 345 16.53 -2.27 -7.12
CA GLY A 345 17.10 -1.38 -8.14
C GLY A 345 17.44 -2.12 -9.45
N ILE A 346 18.02 -3.32 -9.35
CA ILE A 346 18.27 -4.20 -10.51
C ILE A 346 16.95 -4.52 -11.22
N VAL A 347 15.90 -4.85 -10.46
CA VAL A 347 14.56 -5.10 -11.01
C VAL A 347 14.07 -3.90 -11.82
N LYS A 348 14.13 -2.68 -11.25
CA LYS A 348 13.69 -1.46 -11.96
C LYS A 348 14.46 -1.23 -13.26
N VAL A 349 15.79 -1.39 -13.23
CA VAL A 349 16.63 -1.20 -14.42
C VAL A 349 16.31 -2.22 -15.50
N LEU A 350 16.18 -3.50 -15.14
CA LEU A 350 15.85 -4.56 -16.09
C LEU A 350 14.46 -4.37 -16.70
N ARG A 351 13.44 -4.02 -15.89
CA ARG A 351 12.10 -3.70 -16.40
C ARG A 351 12.12 -2.57 -17.41
N GLN A 352 12.86 -1.50 -17.13
CA GLN A 352 13.01 -0.40 -18.09
C GLN A 352 13.71 -0.83 -19.38
N ARG A 353 14.77 -1.63 -19.31
CA ARG A 353 15.47 -2.16 -20.50
C ARG A 353 14.58 -3.08 -21.35
N LEU A 354 13.67 -3.81 -20.71
CA LEU A 354 12.65 -4.63 -21.38
C LEU A 354 11.52 -3.79 -22.01
N GLY A 355 11.52 -2.47 -21.81
CA GLY A 355 10.45 -1.58 -22.30
C GLY A 355 9.18 -1.67 -21.47
N GLU A 356 9.25 -2.19 -20.24
CA GLU A 356 8.13 -2.18 -19.30
C GLU A 356 7.97 -0.77 -18.72
N PRO A 357 6.73 -0.26 -18.56
CA PRO A 357 6.51 1.09 -18.05
C PRO A 357 7.08 1.23 -16.63
N ALA A 358 7.80 2.32 -16.39
CA ALA A 358 8.30 2.65 -15.05
C ALA A 358 7.13 2.81 -14.07
N PRO A 359 7.23 2.33 -12.82
CA PRO A 359 6.22 2.63 -11.81
C PRO A 359 6.17 4.16 -11.63
N ALA A 360 4.97 4.74 -11.72
CA ALA A 360 4.77 6.17 -11.59
C ALA A 360 5.35 6.65 -10.25
N ALA A 361 6.25 7.64 -10.29
CA ALA A 361 6.69 8.35 -9.11
C ALA A 361 5.46 8.93 -8.39
N LEU A 362 5.31 8.62 -7.11
CA LEU A 362 4.29 9.23 -6.26
C LEU A 362 4.56 10.73 -6.20
N SER A 363 3.89 11.52 -7.04
CA SER A 363 3.85 12.96 -6.87
C SER A 363 2.96 13.28 -5.68
N ASP A 364 3.52 14.03 -4.73
CA ASP A 364 2.81 14.60 -3.59
C ASP A 364 1.72 15.56 -4.09
N GLY A 365 0.54 15.01 -4.36
CA GLY A 365 -0.67 15.76 -4.60
C GLY A 365 -1.33 16.14 -3.28
N ALA A 366 -0.84 17.22 -2.66
CA ALA A 366 -1.59 17.96 -1.66
C ALA A 366 -2.83 18.58 -2.34
N ALA A 367 -3.97 17.90 -2.24
CA ALA A 367 -5.26 18.48 -2.56
C ALA A 367 -5.80 19.17 -1.29
N GLU A 368 -5.51 20.46 -1.17
CA GLU A 368 -6.27 21.37 -0.30
C GLU A 368 -7.72 21.42 -0.79
N SER A 369 -8.65 20.85 -0.04
CA SER A 369 -10.07 21.15 -0.21
C SER A 369 -10.43 22.26 0.78
N GLN A 370 -10.47 23.50 0.29
CA GLN A 370 -11.13 24.61 1.00
C GLN A 370 -12.61 24.25 1.17
N GLY A 371 -13.02 24.01 2.41
CA GLY A 371 -14.41 23.84 2.80
C GLY A 371 -15.11 25.19 2.77
N GLN A 372 -16.02 25.35 1.82
CA GLN A 372 -16.98 26.44 1.76
C GLN A 372 -17.95 26.28 2.95
N LEU A 373 -17.82 27.19 3.93
CA LEU A 373 -18.73 27.29 5.07
C LEU A 373 -20.00 28.01 4.62
N ASP A 374 -21.11 27.27 4.55
CA ASP A 374 -22.46 27.85 4.50
C ASP A 374 -22.71 28.68 5.76
N GLN A 375 -22.95 29.99 5.58
CA GLN A 375 -23.46 30.85 6.63
C GLN A 375 -25.00 30.74 6.71
N PRO A 376 -25.59 30.74 7.92
CA PRO A 376 -27.04 30.74 8.07
C PRO A 376 -27.64 32.12 7.75
N GLU A 377 -28.68 32.13 6.92
CA GLU A 377 -29.51 33.31 6.60
C GLU A 377 -30.14 33.91 7.87
N VAL A 378 -29.83 35.18 8.14
CA VAL A 378 -30.49 35.99 9.16
C VAL A 378 -31.64 36.76 8.48
N LYS A 379 -32.88 36.46 8.87
CA LYS A 379 -34.08 37.24 8.47
C LYS A 379 -34.04 38.64 9.08
N PRO A 380 -34.39 39.71 8.33
CA PRO A 380 -34.39 41.05 8.89
C PRO A 380 -35.59 41.27 9.81
N ALA A 381 -35.30 41.70 11.05
CA ALA A 381 -36.29 42.21 12.00
C ALA A 381 -36.56 43.70 11.75
N LYS A 382 -37.81 44.08 12.02
CA LYS A 382 -38.46 45.33 11.66
C LYS A 382 -37.89 46.54 12.39
N SER A 383 -37.93 47.68 11.68
CA SER A 383 -37.57 49.01 12.16
C SER A 383 -38.63 49.62 13.08
N SER A 384 -38.22 49.99 14.28
CA SER A 384 -38.71 51.13 15.08
C SER A 384 -37.54 51.45 16.02
N GLY A 385 -36.96 52.65 16.09
CA GLY A 385 -37.56 53.96 16.16
C GLY A 385 -37.03 54.59 17.46
N GLY A 386 -36.22 55.64 17.35
CA GLY A 386 -36.08 56.64 18.42
C GLY A 386 -34.71 56.80 19.09
N ARG A 387 -34.16 58.03 18.92
CA ARG A 387 -33.41 58.87 19.88
C ARG A 387 -32.12 58.26 20.47
N GLY A 388 -30.95 58.87 20.45
CA GLY A 388 -30.54 60.26 20.25
C GLY A 388 -29.21 60.48 21.01
N ARG A 389 -28.60 61.63 20.76
CA ARG A 389 -27.46 62.27 21.47
C ARG A 389 -26.03 61.89 21.06
N ARG A 390 -25.45 62.89 20.37
CA ARG A 390 -24.05 63.35 20.43
C ARG A 390 -23.45 63.26 21.84
N VAL A 391 -22.20 62.82 21.97
CA VAL A 391 -20.98 63.52 22.49
C VAL A 391 -19.82 62.60 22.06
N GLY A 392 -18.77 62.99 21.33
CA GLY A 392 -17.76 63.99 21.67
C GLY A 392 -16.44 63.27 21.99
N ARG A 393 -15.50 63.43 21.05
CA ARG A 393 -14.05 63.16 21.10
C ARG A 393 -13.42 63.43 22.47
N LEU A 394 -12.35 62.70 22.80
CA LEU A 394 -11.00 63.16 23.26
C LEU A 394 -10.20 61.91 23.69
N GLN A 395 -9.06 61.63 23.05
CA GLN A 395 -7.68 61.74 23.61
C GLN A 395 -7.50 60.92 24.89
N GLY A 396 -6.64 59.92 25.00
CA GLY A 396 -5.27 59.84 24.50
C GLY A 396 -4.30 59.98 25.69
N THR A 397 -3.35 59.04 25.77
CA THR A 397 -2.14 58.99 26.64
C THR A 397 -2.28 58.26 28.00
N PRO A 398 -1.17 57.76 28.59
CA PRO A 398 -0.91 56.32 28.63
C PRO A 398 -0.59 55.82 30.07
N TYR A 399 -0.51 54.50 30.26
CA TYR A 399 0.57 53.78 30.97
C TYR A 399 0.28 52.28 30.94
#